data_AF-A0A432Q7D0-F1
#
_entry.id   AF-A0A432Q7D0-F1
#
_cell.length_a   1.000
_cell.length_b   1.000
_cell.length_c   1.000
_cell.angle_alpha   90.00
_cell.angle_beta   90.00
_cell.angle_gamma   90.00
#
_symmetry.space_group_name_H-M   'P 1'
#
loop_
_entity.id
_entity.type
_entity.pdbx_description
1 polymer ?
#
loop_
_entity_poly.entity_id
_entity_poly.type
_entity_poly.pdbx_seq_one_letter_code
_entity_poly.pdbx_strand_id
1 'polypeptide(L)'
;MLLIINNLRIPIEQDGERAYLLAASDKMGLVTGQITVHKILSKTLDLKNPEQFFYILSLAVSIPDTYSNKQRFAKYVEPVWQYNTITENTDRPIVVGFGPAGMFAALELLKYGLKPRIFERGKTIEERSADVEAFISRRLLNPESNIQFGEGGAGSYS
;
A
#
# COMPACT_ATOMS: atom_id res chain seq x y z
N MET A 1 -5.80 -10.80 21.89
CA MET A 1 -5.46 -11.46 20.61
C MET A 1 -5.89 -10.60 19.43
N LEU A 2 -5.35 -10.82 18.22
CA LEU A 2 -5.73 -10.09 17.00
C LEU A 2 -6.60 -10.96 16.07
N LEU A 3 -7.77 -10.46 15.68
CA LEU A 3 -8.72 -11.15 14.81
C LEU A 3 -9.11 -10.28 13.61
N ILE A 4 -9.45 -10.95 12.50
CA ILE A 4 -9.91 -10.32 11.27
C ILE A 4 -11.44 -10.34 11.23
N ILE A 5 -12.03 -9.17 11.05
CA ILE A 5 -13.45 -8.99 10.80
C ILE A 5 -13.63 -8.46 9.37
N ASN A 6 -14.26 -9.26 8.52
CA ASN A 6 -14.55 -8.88 7.13
C ASN A 6 -15.97 -8.36 6.97
N ASN A 7 -16.26 -7.72 5.84
CA ASN A 7 -17.61 -7.34 5.41
C ASN A 7 -18.33 -6.44 6.42
N LEU A 8 -17.62 -5.47 7.00
CA LEU A 8 -18.23 -4.40 7.80
C LEU A 8 -18.75 -3.32 6.84
N ARG A 9 -20.05 -3.05 6.87
CA ARG A 9 -20.69 -2.05 6.00
C ARG A 9 -20.87 -0.76 6.77
N ILE A 10 -20.19 0.30 6.33
CA ILE A 10 -20.21 1.61 6.97
C ILE A 10 -20.75 2.64 5.96
N PRO A 11 -21.84 3.36 6.27
CA PRO A 11 -22.26 4.50 5.46
C PRO A 11 -21.10 5.48 5.25
N ILE A 12 -20.88 5.95 4.02
CA ILE A 12 -19.70 6.77 3.70
C ILE A 12 -19.65 8.08 4.51
N GLU A 13 -20.81 8.60 4.91
CA GLU A 13 -20.98 9.83 5.68
C GLU A 13 -20.62 9.63 7.16
N GLN A 14 -20.58 8.38 7.61
CA GLN A 14 -20.24 7.98 8.98
C GLN A 14 -18.84 7.40 9.09
N ASP A 15 -18.06 7.50 8.01
CA ASP A 15 -16.72 6.94 7.93
C ASP A 15 -15.81 7.46 9.05
N GLY A 16 -15.29 6.54 9.86
CA GLY A 16 -14.47 6.90 11.01
C GLY A 16 -14.38 5.80 12.06
N GLU A 17 -13.41 5.96 12.96
CA GLU A 17 -13.07 4.95 13.96
C GLU A 17 -14.25 4.54 14.85
N ARG A 18 -15.09 5.51 15.26
CA ARG A 18 -16.29 5.23 16.05
C ARG A 18 -17.25 4.28 15.34
N ALA A 19 -17.52 4.49 14.05
CA ALA A 19 -18.40 3.62 13.28
C ALA A 19 -17.80 2.23 13.09
N TYR A 20 -16.47 2.14 12.92
CA TYR A 20 -15.76 0.87 12.83
C TYR A 20 -15.87 0.06 14.13
N LEU A 21 -15.67 0.71 15.28
CA LEU A 21 -15.79 0.08 16.60
C LEU A 21 -17.22 -0.40 16.86
N LEU A 22 -18.23 0.40 16.51
CA LEU A 22 -19.64 0.01 16.62
C LEU A 22 -19.94 -1.22 15.75
N ALA A 23 -19.57 -1.18 14.47
CA ALA A 23 -19.83 -2.30 13.56
C ALA A 23 -19.07 -3.57 13.97
N ALA A 24 -17.85 -3.44 14.49
CA ALA A 24 -17.07 -4.56 15.05
C ALA A 24 -17.71 -5.10 16.34
N SER A 25 -18.15 -4.22 17.23
CA SER A 25 -18.88 -4.52 18.48
C SER A 25 -20.12 -5.36 18.18
N ASP A 26 -20.98 -4.86 17.29
CA ASP A 26 -22.22 -5.53 16.90
C ASP A 26 -21.95 -6.91 16.29
N LYS A 27 -20.92 -7.02 15.46
CA LYS A 27 -20.56 -8.28 14.80
C LYS A 27 -19.97 -9.30 15.77
N MET A 28 -19.12 -8.88 16.70
CA MET A 28 -18.43 -9.77 17.64
C MET A 28 -19.24 -10.07 18.91
N GLY A 29 -20.26 -9.27 19.21
CA GLY A 29 -20.99 -9.33 20.48
C GLY A 29 -20.15 -8.88 21.68
N LEU A 30 -19.28 -7.90 21.48
CA LEU A 30 -18.38 -7.33 22.50
C LEU A 30 -18.71 -5.85 22.70
N VAL A 31 -18.46 -5.30 23.89
CA VAL A 31 -18.60 -3.84 24.07
C VAL A 31 -17.46 -3.12 23.36
N THR A 32 -17.73 -1.93 22.81
CA THR A 32 -16.75 -1.15 22.04
C THR A 32 -15.46 -0.89 22.81
N GLY A 33 -15.51 -0.68 24.13
CA GLY A 33 -14.33 -0.48 24.99
C GLY A 33 -13.39 -1.69 25.10
N GLN A 34 -13.82 -2.87 24.64
CA GLN A 34 -12.98 -4.08 24.57
C GLN A 34 -12.34 -4.27 23.20
N ILE A 35 -12.69 -3.45 22.21
CA ILE A 35 -12.21 -3.57 20.84
C ILE A 35 -11.31 -2.37 20.55
N THR A 36 -10.16 -2.63 19.93
CA THR A 36 -9.33 -1.58 19.34
C THR A 36 -9.10 -1.91 17.88
N VAL A 37 -9.31 -0.95 16.99
CA VAL A 37 -8.97 -1.11 15.58
C VAL A 37 -7.45 -1.10 15.46
N HIS A 38 -6.87 -2.24 15.10
CA HIS A 38 -5.43 -2.36 14.94
C HIS A 38 -4.98 -1.95 13.55
N LYS A 39 -5.71 -2.39 12.51
CA LYS A 39 -5.38 -2.10 11.12
C LYS A 39 -6.61 -2.20 10.23
N ILE A 40 -6.72 -1.30 9.26
CA ILE A 40 -7.64 -1.46 8.12
C ILE A 40 -6.93 -2.35 7.09
N LEU A 41 -7.45 -3.56 6.87
CA LEU A 41 -6.89 -4.51 5.90
C LEU A 41 -7.40 -4.23 4.49
N SER A 42 -8.67 -3.84 4.36
CA SER A 42 -9.25 -3.39 3.10
C SER A 42 -10.36 -2.40 3.37
N LYS A 43 -10.57 -1.47 2.43
CA LYS A 43 -11.69 -0.55 2.43
C LYS A 43 -12.12 -0.32 0.98
N THR A 44 -13.28 -0.85 0.63
CA THR A 44 -13.79 -0.81 -0.75
C THR A 44 -15.09 -0.05 -0.79
N LEU A 45 -15.28 0.80 -1.80
CA LEU A 45 -16.53 1.52 -2.00
C LEU A 45 -17.59 0.61 -2.64
N ASP A 46 -18.78 0.58 -2.07
CA ASP A 46 -19.97 -0.09 -2.58
C ASP A 46 -21.01 0.95 -2.98
N LEU A 47 -21.13 1.16 -4.30
CA LEU A 47 -22.04 2.12 -4.93
C LEU A 47 -23.31 1.47 -5.47
N LYS A 48 -23.57 0.20 -5.14
CA LYS A 48 -24.70 -0.55 -5.73
C LYS A 48 -26.06 0.02 -5.35
N ASN A 49 -26.18 0.68 -4.20
CA ASN A 49 -27.41 1.33 -3.77
C ASN A 49 -27.29 2.85 -4.00
N PRO A 50 -28.07 3.44 -4.93
CA PRO A 50 -28.01 4.88 -5.21
C PRO A 50 -28.52 5.76 -4.06
N GLU A 51 -29.32 5.22 -3.14
CA GLU A 51 -29.86 5.97 -1.99
C GLU A 51 -28.87 6.02 -0.81
N GLN A 52 -27.93 5.06 -0.74
CA GLN A 52 -26.94 4.99 0.33
C GLN A 52 -25.71 4.23 -0.12
N PHE A 53 -24.58 4.93 -0.19
CA PHE A 53 -23.28 4.33 -0.46
C PHE A 53 -22.62 3.80 0.81
N PHE A 54 -21.82 2.74 0.69
CA PHE A 54 -21.13 2.14 1.82
C PHE A 54 -19.65 1.97 1.53
N TYR A 55 -18.83 2.00 2.57
CA TYR A 55 -17.57 1.29 2.60
C TYR A 55 -17.78 -0.14 3.10
N ILE A 56 -17.19 -1.10 2.41
CA ILE A 56 -17.01 -2.47 2.87
C ILE A 56 -15.60 -2.58 3.42
N LEU A 57 -15.47 -2.68 4.74
CA LEU A 57 -14.19 -2.80 5.43
C LEU A 57 -13.90 -4.23 5.87
N SER A 58 -12.60 -4.54 5.83
CA SER A 58 -12.01 -5.65 6.58
C SER A 58 -11.01 -5.07 7.57
N LEU A 59 -11.16 -5.39 8.85
CA LEU A 59 -10.36 -4.84 9.94
C LEU A 59 -9.62 -5.95 10.68
N ALA A 60 -8.37 -5.70 11.03
CA ALA A 60 -7.73 -6.41 12.14
C ALA A 60 -8.04 -5.65 13.43
N VAL A 61 -8.58 -6.36 14.42
CA VAL A 61 -8.94 -5.77 15.72
C VAL A 61 -8.20 -6.49 16.86
N SER A 62 -7.82 -5.72 17.86
CA SER A 62 -7.36 -6.25 19.15
C SER A 62 -8.55 -6.41 20.08
N ILE A 63 -8.62 -7.59 20.72
CA ILE A 63 -9.69 -7.97 21.64
C ILE A 63 -9.11 -8.76 22.83
N PRO A 64 -9.84 -8.84 23.97
CA PRO A 64 -9.35 -9.51 25.17
C PRO A 64 -9.14 -11.00 24.92
N ASP A 65 -8.10 -11.59 25.52
CA ASP A 65 -7.81 -13.02 25.34
C ASP A 65 -8.90 -13.94 25.92
N THR A 66 -9.76 -13.40 26.78
CA THR A 66 -10.94 -14.09 27.34
C THR A 66 -12.09 -14.25 26.35
N TYR A 67 -12.03 -13.60 25.18
CA TYR A 67 -13.08 -13.70 24.16
C TYR A 67 -13.19 -15.11 23.59
N SER A 68 -14.40 -15.68 23.69
CA SER A 68 -14.73 -16.95 23.07
C SER A 68 -15.08 -16.72 21.59
N ASN A 69 -14.12 -16.97 20.69
CA ASN A 69 -14.28 -16.83 19.24
C ASN A 69 -15.17 -17.94 18.63
N LYS A 70 -16.43 -18.03 19.06
CA LYS A 70 -17.42 -19.03 18.59
C LYS A 70 -17.76 -18.84 17.10
N GLN A 71 -17.70 -17.60 16.62
CA GLN A 71 -17.94 -17.25 15.22
C GLN A 71 -16.76 -17.56 14.29
N ARG A 72 -15.63 -18.07 14.83
CA ARG A 72 -14.45 -18.51 14.09
C ARG A 72 -13.84 -17.42 13.18
N PHE A 73 -13.76 -16.18 13.68
CA PHE A 73 -13.00 -15.13 13.01
C PHE A 73 -11.54 -15.58 12.79
N ALA A 74 -10.98 -15.26 11.62
CA ALA A 74 -9.60 -15.59 11.30
C ALA A 74 -8.65 -14.81 12.22
N LYS A 75 -7.53 -15.42 12.60
CA LYS A 75 -6.49 -14.70 13.34
C LYS A 75 -5.73 -13.78 12.39
N TYR A 76 -5.45 -12.57 12.85
CA TYR A 76 -4.52 -11.68 12.16
C TYR A 76 -3.11 -11.94 12.67
N VAL A 77 -2.18 -12.15 11.74
CA VAL A 77 -0.74 -12.23 12.02
C VAL A 77 -0.11 -11.18 11.13
N GLU A 78 0.65 -10.26 11.72
CA GLU A 78 1.40 -9.28 10.94
C GLU A 78 2.43 -10.06 10.10
N PRO A 79 2.47 -9.86 8.77
CA PRO A 79 3.47 -10.52 7.93
C PRO A 79 4.86 -10.03 8.34
N VAL A 80 5.69 -10.95 8.81
CA VAL A 80 7.10 -10.67 9.10
C VAL A 80 7.92 -11.09 7.88
N TRP A 81 8.52 -10.11 7.21
CA TRP A 81 9.48 -10.36 6.15
C TRP A 81 10.85 -10.62 6.77
N GLN A 82 11.39 -11.83 6.55
CA GLN A 82 12.74 -12.17 6.98
C GLN A 82 13.71 -11.98 5.83
N TYR A 83 14.70 -11.12 6.04
CA TYR A 83 15.76 -10.84 5.08
C TYR A 83 17.06 -11.46 5.58
N ASN A 84 17.53 -12.49 4.88
CA ASN A 84 18.83 -13.09 5.18
C ASN A 84 19.92 -12.24 4.52
N THR A 85 20.72 -11.54 5.33
CA THR A 85 21.81 -10.71 4.81
C THR A 85 22.82 -11.57 4.06
N ILE A 86 23.08 -11.22 2.80
CA ILE A 86 24.11 -11.84 1.97
C ILE A 86 25.41 -11.07 2.21
N THR A 87 26.33 -11.65 2.97
CA THR A 87 27.57 -10.99 3.41
C THR A 87 28.77 -11.24 2.50
N GLU A 88 28.77 -12.34 1.75
CA GLU A 88 29.92 -12.79 0.94
C GLU A 88 29.85 -12.34 -0.53
N ASN A 89 28.81 -11.60 -0.93
CA ASN A 89 28.68 -11.16 -2.31
C ASN A 89 29.45 -9.86 -2.57
N THR A 90 30.56 -9.97 -3.30
CA THR A 90 31.34 -8.82 -3.78
C THR A 90 30.73 -8.17 -5.03
N ASP A 91 29.90 -8.90 -5.76
CA ASP A 91 29.28 -8.42 -6.98
C ASP A 91 28.13 -7.48 -6.66
N ARG A 92 28.06 -6.38 -7.41
CA ARG A 92 27.03 -5.36 -7.27
C ARG A 92 25.96 -5.60 -8.33
N PRO A 93 24.74 -6.00 -7.95
CA PRO A 93 23.65 -6.20 -8.91
C PRO A 93 23.41 -4.93 -9.74
N ILE A 94 23.05 -5.11 -11.01
CA ILE A 94 22.72 -4.02 -11.91
C ILE A 94 21.20 -3.99 -12.08
N VAL A 95 20.62 -2.82 -11.87
CA VAL A 95 19.20 -2.53 -12.15
C VAL A 95 19.15 -1.49 -13.27
N VAL A 96 18.47 -1.82 -14.36
CA VAL A 96 18.30 -0.91 -15.50
C VAL A 96 16.85 -0.43 -15.53
N GLY A 97 16.68 0.89 -15.46
CA GLY A 97 15.43 1.59 -15.26
C GLY A 97 15.21 1.99 -13.80
N PHE A 98 14.79 3.23 -13.59
CA PHE A 98 14.42 3.78 -12.28
C PHE A 98 12.93 4.13 -12.20
N GLY A 99 12.09 3.27 -12.80
CA GLY A 99 10.65 3.23 -12.54
C GLY A 99 10.30 2.41 -11.30
N PRO A 100 9.00 2.18 -11.00
CA PRO A 100 8.58 1.47 -9.80
C PRO A 100 9.23 0.08 -9.69
N ALA A 101 9.25 -0.70 -10.76
CA ALA A 101 9.88 -2.03 -10.76
C ALA A 101 11.38 -1.97 -10.40
N GLY A 102 12.13 -1.02 -10.96
CA GLY A 102 13.54 -0.84 -10.67
C GLY A 102 13.80 -0.36 -9.24
N MET A 103 12.99 0.59 -8.76
CA MET A 103 13.05 1.08 -7.38
C MET A 103 12.77 -0.05 -6.38
N PHE A 104 11.71 -0.84 -6.58
CA PHE A 104 11.38 -1.95 -5.69
C PHE A 104 12.41 -3.08 -5.78
N ALA A 105 12.95 -3.39 -6.96
CA ALA A 105 14.04 -4.36 -7.10
C ALA A 105 15.29 -3.91 -6.33
N ALA A 106 15.70 -2.64 -6.47
CA ALA A 106 16.83 -2.10 -5.74
C ALA A 106 16.60 -2.08 -4.23
N LEU A 107 15.41 -1.68 -3.78
CA LEU A 107 15.03 -1.70 -2.37
C LEU A 107 15.10 -3.13 -1.80
N GLU A 108 14.58 -4.11 -2.52
CA GLU A 108 14.60 -5.49 -2.07
C GLU A 108 16.04 -6.01 -1.97
N LEU A 109 16.87 -5.78 -2.99
CA LEU A 109 18.30 -6.12 -2.97
C LEU A 109 19.03 -5.48 -1.77
N LEU A 110 18.74 -4.22 -1.46
CA LEU A 110 19.29 -3.52 -0.30
C LEU A 110 18.88 -4.18 1.03
N LYS A 111 17.63 -4.65 1.15
CA LYS A 111 17.18 -5.37 2.36
C LYS A 111 17.89 -6.71 2.57
N TYR A 112 18.34 -7.36 1.48
CA TYR A 112 19.24 -8.53 1.54
C TYR A 112 20.72 -8.16 1.76
N GLY A 113 21.06 -6.89 1.98
CA GLY A 113 22.43 -6.42 2.22
C GLY A 113 23.28 -6.24 0.96
N LEU A 114 22.70 -6.38 -0.23
CA LEU A 114 23.39 -6.18 -1.50
C LEU A 114 23.50 -4.68 -1.83
N LYS A 115 24.41 -4.32 -2.73
CA LYS A 115 24.70 -2.93 -3.11
C LYS A 115 24.41 -2.67 -4.59
N PRO A 116 23.13 -2.65 -5.01
CA PRO A 116 22.78 -2.50 -6.42
C PRO A 116 23.32 -1.18 -7.01
N ARG A 117 23.55 -1.18 -8.33
CA ARG A 117 23.79 0.02 -9.14
C ARG A 117 22.60 0.19 -10.08
N ILE A 118 22.00 1.37 -10.05
CA ILE A 118 20.83 1.69 -10.84
C ILE A 118 21.25 2.58 -12.00
N PHE A 119 20.76 2.28 -13.20
CA PHE A 119 20.97 3.09 -14.39
C PHE A 119 19.62 3.47 -14.98
N GLU A 120 19.37 4.77 -15.13
CA GLU A 120 18.20 5.32 -15.81
C GLU A 120 18.67 6.09 -17.03
N ARG A 121 17.98 5.93 -18.16
CA ARG A 121 18.34 6.59 -19.41
C ARG A 121 17.90 8.05 -19.43
N GLY A 122 16.78 8.36 -18.78
CA GLY A 122 16.26 9.71 -18.72
C GLY A 122 16.80 10.51 -17.54
N LYS A 123 16.22 11.69 -17.35
CA LYS A 123 16.71 12.67 -16.38
C LYS A 123 16.06 12.53 -15.00
N THR A 124 16.60 13.30 -14.06
CA THR A 124 15.98 13.58 -12.74
C THR A 124 14.57 14.16 -12.91
N ILE A 125 13.71 14.00 -11.91
CA ILE A 125 12.29 14.38 -12.01
C ILE A 125 12.10 15.88 -12.27
N GLU A 126 12.98 16.73 -11.75
CA GLU A 126 12.95 18.18 -11.97
C GLU A 126 13.25 18.52 -13.43
N GLU A 127 14.36 18.01 -13.98
CA GLU A 127 14.76 18.25 -15.37
C GLU A 127 13.79 17.60 -16.37
N ARG A 128 13.30 16.41 -16.03
CA ARG A 128 12.29 15.68 -16.81
C ARG A 128 10.98 16.45 -16.89
N SER A 129 10.55 17.06 -15.78
CA SER A 129 9.33 17.88 -15.76
C SER A 129 9.43 19.07 -16.71
N ALA A 130 10.60 19.72 -16.78
CA ALA A 130 10.84 20.78 -17.74
C ALA A 130 10.81 20.29 -19.20
N ASP A 131 11.41 19.12 -19.49
CA ASP A 131 11.36 18.52 -20.83
C ASP A 131 9.91 18.14 -21.24
N VAL A 132 9.13 17.60 -20.30
CA VAL A 132 7.70 17.27 -20.51
C VAL A 132 6.88 18.54 -20.76
N GLU A 133 7.09 19.60 -19.99
CA GLU A 133 6.42 20.88 -20.20
C GLU A 133 6.78 21.50 -21.55
N ALA A 134 8.04 21.45 -21.96
CA ALA A 134 8.48 21.91 -23.28
C ALA A 134 7.81 21.12 -24.41
N PHE A 135 7.61 19.81 -24.24
CA PHE A 135 6.84 19.01 -25.19
C PHE A 135 5.36 19.42 -25.24
N ILE A 136 4.71 19.59 -24.09
CA ILE A 136 3.30 19.96 -24.01
C ILE A 136 3.05 21.36 -24.62
N SER A 137 3.87 22.34 -24.22
CA SER A 137 3.69 23.75 -24.59
C SER A 137 4.23 24.09 -25.98
N ARG A 138 5.34 23.49 -26.41
CA ARG A 138 6.09 23.89 -27.62
C ARG A 138 6.29 22.76 -28.62
N ARG A 139 5.77 21.56 -28.34
CA ARG A 139 5.96 20.35 -29.18
C ARG A 139 7.43 19.95 -29.36
N LEU A 140 8.29 20.33 -28.42
CA LEU A 140 9.69 19.95 -28.39
C LEU A 140 9.85 18.64 -27.62
N LEU A 141 9.91 17.53 -28.33
CA LEU A 141 10.11 16.20 -27.73
C LEU A 141 11.59 15.96 -27.46
N ASN A 142 11.92 15.59 -26.23
CA ASN A 142 13.20 14.96 -25.90
C ASN A 142 13.02 13.42 -25.87
N PRO A 143 13.62 12.67 -26.82
CA PRO A 143 13.45 11.21 -26.89
C PRO A 143 13.97 10.46 -25.66
N GLU A 144 14.91 11.04 -24.92
CA GLU A 144 15.50 10.41 -23.72
C GLU A 144 14.84 10.87 -22.42
N SER A 145 14.04 11.93 -22.44
CA SER A 145 13.43 12.51 -21.23
C SER A 145 12.00 12.97 -21.53
N ASN A 146 11.03 12.16 -21.15
CA ASN A 146 9.64 12.34 -21.52
C ASN A 146 8.71 11.60 -20.55
N ILE A 147 7.42 11.54 -20.85
CA ILE A 147 6.42 10.86 -20.01
C ILE A 147 6.73 9.37 -19.77
N GLN A 148 7.58 8.73 -20.59
CA GLN A 148 7.97 7.32 -20.41
C GLN A 148 9.33 7.16 -19.71
N PHE A 149 10.31 8.01 -20.03
CA PHE A 149 11.71 7.85 -19.61
C PHE A 149 12.19 8.94 -18.65
N GLY A 150 12.97 8.53 -17.65
CA GLY A 150 13.47 9.36 -16.55
C GLY A 150 13.05 8.85 -15.18
N GLU A 151 13.40 9.60 -14.14
CA GLU A 151 13.17 9.24 -12.74
C GLU A 151 11.69 8.93 -12.44
N GLY A 152 11.46 7.77 -11.81
CA GLY A 152 10.14 7.23 -11.51
C GLY A 152 9.42 6.59 -12.72
N GLY A 153 10.06 6.58 -13.90
CA GLY A 153 9.55 5.93 -15.11
C GLY A 153 8.17 6.44 -15.53
N ALA A 154 7.39 5.61 -16.21
CA ALA A 154 6.06 6.01 -16.69
C ALA A 154 5.06 6.33 -15.56
N GLY A 155 5.27 5.80 -14.35
CA GLY A 155 4.37 6.01 -13.21
C GLY A 155 4.40 7.44 -12.63
N SER A 156 5.43 8.23 -12.92
CA SER A 156 5.52 9.61 -12.39
C SER A 156 4.48 10.57 -12.98
N TYR A 157 3.84 10.20 -14.09
CA TYR A 157 2.86 11.04 -14.80
C TYR A 157 1.53 10.29 -15.06
N SER A 158 1.13 9.41 -14.13
CA SER A 158 -0.14 8.66 -14.17
C SER A 158 -1.20 9.22 -13.22
#